data_AF-A0A0R2DJJ4-F1
#
_entry.id   AF-A0A0R2DJJ4-F1
#
_cell.length_a   1.000
_cell.length_b   1.000
_cell.length_c   1.000
_cell.angle_alpha   90.00
_cell.angle_beta   90.00
_cell.angle_gamma   90.00
#
_symmetry.space_group_name_H-M   'P 1'
#
loop_
_entity.id
_entity.type
_entity.pdbx_description
1 polymer ?
#
loop_
_entity_poly.entity_id
_entity_poly.type
_entity_poly.pdbx_seq_one_letter_code
_entity_poly.pdbx_strand_id
1 'polypeptide(L)'
;MILIRAQERKNNMVQTLEDTIIKIKYFGEPPSSKEGWTLLNEKVAENIYYKIDYLRYSYLTSKNKLIKLDNIEKEEIYPQRFLVPGMNTYSFFYDDFLFCTHTKFFGNNSPVLEIRLKSSDGRWSDWQAIVSSRIVVDVDWDFSIFKVVSYNKDFYLKSPLSSETISSLNQNFDIRFGGSFYGNNLGQRYLRTEEDTSYKIEPRTRRIEFVYNPCGSFLDRVADLKKYEERYFKYDEEDNRI
;
A
#
# COMPACT_ATOMS: atom_id res chain seq x y z
N MET A 1 -24.89 -3.70 9.59
CA MET A 1 -23.43 -3.89 9.74
C MET A 1 -23.19 -5.38 9.97
N ILE A 2 -22.53 -6.05 9.03
CA ILE A 2 -22.14 -7.45 9.17
C ILE A 2 -20.68 -7.45 9.68
N LEU A 3 -20.44 -8.13 10.81
CA LEU A 3 -19.11 -8.28 11.41
C LEU A 3 -18.64 -9.73 11.20
N ILE A 4 -17.56 -9.93 10.42
CA ILE A 4 -16.97 -11.26 10.16
C ILE A 4 -15.81 -11.59 11.12
N ARG A 5 -15.94 -12.64 11.94
CA ARG A 5 -15.00 -12.97 13.05
C ARG A 5 -13.69 -13.58 12.60
N ALA A 6 -12.63 -13.14 13.27
CA ALA A 6 -11.29 -13.73 13.26
C ALA A 6 -11.11 -14.79 14.37
N GLN A 7 -11.72 -15.99 14.30
CA GLN A 7 -11.34 -17.09 15.22
C GLN A 7 -11.75 -18.52 14.77
N GLU A 8 -10.89 -19.50 15.10
CA GLU A 8 -11.07 -20.95 14.85
C GLU A 8 -12.18 -21.58 15.71
N ARG A 9 -13.23 -22.10 15.06
CA ARG A 9 -13.71 -23.51 15.09
C ARG A 9 -15.19 -23.60 14.75
N LYS A 10 -15.48 -24.57 13.87
CA LYS A 10 -16.73 -25.32 13.67
C LYS A 10 -18.02 -24.53 13.89
N ASN A 11 -18.48 -23.86 12.84
CA ASN A 11 -19.83 -24.05 12.31
C ASN A 11 -19.99 -23.26 11.00
N ASN A 12 -20.59 -23.92 10.01
CA ASN A 12 -20.77 -23.44 8.65
C ASN A 12 -21.80 -22.31 8.63
N MET A 13 -21.37 -21.08 8.35
CA MET A 13 -22.23 -20.04 7.80
C MET A 13 -21.44 -19.29 6.72
N VAL A 14 -21.77 -19.55 5.46
CA VAL A 14 -21.20 -18.87 4.30
C VAL A 14 -22.01 -17.58 4.11
N GLN A 15 -21.45 -16.44 4.51
CA GLN A 15 -22.02 -15.13 4.18
C GLN A 15 -21.31 -14.59 2.92
N THR A 16 -22.08 -14.32 1.87
CA THR A 16 -21.64 -13.52 0.73
C THR A 16 -21.43 -12.08 1.21
N LEU A 17 -20.27 -11.50 0.92
CA LEU A 17 -19.90 -10.17 1.42
C LEU A 17 -20.07 -9.14 0.32
N GLU A 18 -20.96 -8.16 0.52
CA GLU A 18 -21.12 -7.04 -0.40
C GLU A 18 -20.02 -5.99 -0.14
N ASP A 19 -19.43 -5.41 -1.20
CA ASP A 19 -18.52 -4.26 -1.21
C ASP A 19 -17.56 -4.17 -0.01
N THR A 20 -16.53 -5.00 0.00
CA THR A 20 -15.60 -5.16 1.15
C THR A 20 -14.16 -4.81 0.85
N ILE A 21 -13.80 -4.69 -0.43
CA ILE A 21 -12.44 -4.48 -0.88
C ILE A 21 -12.35 -3.21 -1.73
N ILE A 22 -11.29 -2.45 -1.48
CA ILE A 22 -10.93 -1.29 -2.29
C ILE A 22 -9.69 -1.69 -3.08
N LYS A 23 -9.86 -1.90 -4.38
CA LYS A 23 -8.78 -2.25 -5.30
C LYS A 23 -8.11 -0.96 -5.74
N ILE A 24 -6.78 -0.90 -5.64
CA ILE A 24 -5.99 0.24 -6.09
C ILE A 24 -5.14 -0.18 -7.28
N LYS A 25 -5.10 0.66 -8.32
CA LYS A 25 -4.27 0.44 -9.50
C LYS A 25 -3.69 1.77 -10.00
N TYR A 26 -2.41 1.75 -10.33
CA TYR A 26 -1.77 2.75 -11.15
C TYR A 26 -1.95 2.41 -12.63
N PHE A 27 -2.27 3.43 -13.41
CA PHE A 27 -2.29 3.34 -14.85
C PHE A 27 -1.24 4.26 -15.47
N GLY A 28 -0.53 3.80 -16.50
CA GLY A 28 0.36 4.69 -17.27
C GLY A 28 -0.41 5.76 -18.04
N GLU A 29 -1.65 5.46 -18.42
CA GLU A 29 -2.60 6.38 -19.05
C GLU A 29 -3.98 6.21 -18.42
N PRO A 30 -4.81 7.26 -18.30
CA PRO A 30 -6.14 7.15 -17.71
C PRO A 30 -6.96 5.99 -18.29
N PRO A 31 -7.58 5.14 -17.45
CA PRO A 31 -8.41 4.04 -17.93
C PRO A 31 -9.64 4.55 -18.67
N SER A 32 -10.21 3.70 -19.51
CA SER A 32 -11.46 4.03 -20.19
C SER A 32 -12.60 4.22 -19.17
N SER A 33 -13.51 5.16 -19.43
CA SER A 33 -14.66 5.44 -18.55
C SER A 33 -15.58 4.23 -18.32
N LYS A 34 -15.45 3.18 -19.14
CA LYS A 34 -16.21 1.93 -19.06
C LYS A 34 -15.68 0.94 -18.02
N GLU A 35 -14.48 1.13 -17.49
CA GLU A 35 -13.84 0.18 -16.58
C GLU A 35 -14.23 0.38 -15.10
N GLY A 36 -14.90 1.50 -14.78
CA GLY A 36 -15.45 1.78 -13.44
C GLY A 36 -14.37 2.15 -12.40
N TRP A 37 -13.27 2.73 -12.85
CA TRP A 37 -12.18 3.24 -12.00
C TRP A 37 -12.40 4.70 -11.66
N THR A 38 -12.18 5.06 -10.39
CA THR A 38 -12.28 6.46 -9.90
C THR A 38 -10.90 6.94 -9.47
N LEU A 39 -10.53 8.16 -9.85
CA LEU A 39 -9.23 8.72 -9.46
C LEU A 39 -9.17 8.86 -7.94
N LEU A 40 -8.12 8.34 -7.31
CA LEU A 40 -8.00 8.30 -5.86
C LEU A 40 -7.75 9.70 -5.29
N ASN A 41 -6.81 10.45 -5.86
CA ASN A 41 -6.46 11.78 -5.37
C ASN A 41 -5.97 12.69 -6.51
N GLU A 42 -6.79 13.68 -6.86
CA GLU A 42 -6.47 14.70 -7.88
C GLU A 42 -5.23 15.55 -7.57
N LYS A 43 -4.79 15.61 -6.30
CA LYS A 43 -3.71 16.52 -5.84
C LYS A 43 -2.33 15.87 -5.73
N VAL A 44 -2.25 14.54 -5.58
CA VAL A 44 -0.99 13.84 -5.20
C VAL A 44 -0.72 12.60 -6.05
N ALA A 45 -1.77 11.97 -6.59
CA ALA A 45 -1.69 10.65 -7.17
C ALA A 45 -2.02 10.69 -8.66
N GLU A 46 -1.06 11.16 -9.47
CA GLU A 46 -1.18 11.09 -10.93
C GLU A 46 -1.43 9.63 -11.34
N ASN A 47 -2.59 9.41 -11.96
CA ASN A 47 -3.05 8.14 -12.49
C ASN A 47 -3.17 6.95 -11.51
N ILE A 48 -3.37 7.20 -10.21
CA ILE A 48 -3.77 6.13 -9.27
C ILE A 48 -5.28 6.15 -9.09
N TYR A 49 -5.90 5.03 -9.42
CA TYR A 49 -7.34 4.86 -9.37
C TYR A 49 -7.73 3.79 -8.35
N TYR A 50 -8.95 3.91 -7.84
CA TYR A 50 -9.58 2.90 -7.02
C TYR A 50 -10.88 2.41 -7.64
N LYS A 51 -11.26 1.19 -7.25
CA LYS A 51 -12.56 0.59 -7.51
C LYS A 51 -13.00 -0.17 -6.27
N ILE A 52 -14.26 0.01 -5.88
CA ILE A 52 -14.87 -0.80 -4.84
C ILE A 52 -15.34 -2.10 -5.49
N ASP A 53 -15.06 -3.22 -4.84
CA ASP A 53 -15.49 -4.52 -5.30
C ASP A 53 -15.94 -5.37 -4.10
N TYR A 54 -16.59 -6.48 -4.39
CA TYR A 54 -16.95 -7.47 -3.40
C TYR A 54 -15.86 -8.55 -3.32
N LEU A 55 -15.62 -9.03 -2.11
CA LEU A 55 -14.80 -10.20 -1.91
C LEU A 55 -15.59 -11.41 -2.43
N ARG A 56 -15.18 -11.95 -3.58
CA ARG A 56 -15.88 -13.06 -4.25
C ARG A 56 -16.07 -14.30 -3.37
N TYR A 57 -15.29 -14.44 -2.29
CA TYR A 57 -15.25 -15.63 -1.44
C TYR A 57 -15.06 -15.29 0.03
N SER A 58 -15.43 -16.20 0.94
CA SER A 58 -15.29 -15.99 2.39
C SER A 58 -13.84 -16.22 2.86
N TYR A 59 -13.32 -15.32 3.69
CA TYR A 59 -11.99 -15.46 4.32
C TYR A 59 -12.13 -15.38 5.84
N LEU A 60 -11.38 -16.22 6.56
CA LEU A 60 -11.07 -16.09 7.98
C LEU A 60 -9.81 -15.23 8.15
N THR A 61 -9.63 -14.56 9.28
CA THR A 61 -8.35 -13.93 9.62
C THR A 61 -7.84 -14.44 10.96
N SER A 62 -6.52 -14.58 11.13
CA SER A 62 -5.89 -14.98 12.39
C SER A 62 -4.44 -14.48 12.46
N LYS A 63 -4.07 -13.82 13.56
CA LYS A 63 -2.68 -13.50 13.96
C LYS A 63 -1.77 -13.05 12.79
N ASN A 64 -2.27 -12.14 11.95
CA ASN A 64 -1.62 -11.55 10.76
C ASN A 64 -1.70 -12.36 9.45
N LYS A 65 -2.69 -13.25 9.27
CA LYS A 65 -2.94 -13.97 8.02
C LYS A 65 -4.43 -13.94 7.66
N LEU A 66 -4.74 -13.75 6.38
CA LEU A 66 -6.03 -14.12 5.78
C LEU A 66 -5.98 -15.61 5.42
N ILE A 67 -6.99 -16.39 5.83
CA ILE A 67 -7.14 -17.83 5.58
C ILE A 67 -8.40 -18.00 4.74
N LYS A 68 -8.24 -18.55 3.54
CA LYS A 68 -9.32 -18.78 2.58
C LYS A 68 -10.24 -19.92 3.05
N LEU A 69 -11.56 -19.78 2.90
CA LEU A 69 -12.55 -20.78 3.34
C LEU A 69 -13.01 -21.76 2.25
N ASP A 70 -12.68 -21.50 0.98
CA ASP A 70 -12.96 -22.43 -0.11
C ASP A 70 -11.70 -22.77 -0.92
N ASN A 71 -11.73 -23.93 -1.58
CA ASN A 71 -10.66 -24.40 -2.45
C ASN A 71 -10.86 -23.97 -3.92
N ILE A 72 -11.77 -23.01 -4.19
CA ILE A 72 -12.29 -22.76 -5.54
C ILE A 72 -11.42 -21.78 -6.36
N GLU A 73 -10.55 -20.99 -5.72
CA GLU A 73 -9.58 -20.10 -6.42
C GLU A 73 -8.26 -19.77 -5.65
N LYS A 74 -7.25 -19.22 -6.33
CA LYS A 74 -5.81 -19.18 -5.95
C LYS A 74 -5.27 -17.86 -5.37
N GLU A 75 -6.09 -16.84 -5.14
CA GLU A 75 -5.57 -15.50 -4.76
C GLU A 75 -5.02 -15.46 -3.32
N GLU A 76 -3.70 -15.41 -3.20
CA GLU A 76 -3.02 -15.22 -1.91
C GLU A 76 -2.94 -13.73 -1.56
N ILE A 77 -3.53 -13.34 -0.43
CA ILE A 77 -3.53 -11.96 0.07
C ILE A 77 -2.45 -11.80 1.15
N TYR A 78 -1.60 -10.79 1.00
CA TYR A 78 -0.45 -10.55 1.86
C TYR A 78 -0.53 -9.20 2.55
N PRO A 79 -0.90 -9.16 3.85
CA PRO A 79 -0.87 -7.95 4.64
C PRO A 79 0.50 -7.28 4.65
N GLN A 80 0.50 -5.97 4.46
CA GLN A 80 1.68 -5.13 4.46
C GLN A 80 1.86 -4.48 5.82
N ARG A 81 3.11 -4.46 6.30
CA ARG A 81 3.48 -3.76 7.52
C ARG A 81 4.03 -2.40 7.14
N PHE A 82 3.61 -1.39 7.88
CA PHE A 82 4.13 -0.03 7.75
C PHE A 82 4.62 0.45 9.12
N LEU A 83 5.60 1.34 9.08
CA LEU A 83 5.89 2.23 10.18
C LEU A 83 4.75 3.24 10.28
N VAL A 84 4.08 3.24 11.43
CA VAL A 84 2.98 4.18 11.71
C VAL A 84 3.54 5.35 12.52
N PRO A 85 3.29 6.61 12.12
CA PRO A 85 3.68 7.78 12.90
C PRO A 85 3.24 7.68 14.36
N GLY A 86 4.15 8.00 15.29
CA GLY A 86 3.87 7.94 16.73
C GLY A 86 3.89 6.54 17.35
N MET A 87 4.03 5.48 16.54
CA MET A 87 4.30 4.12 17.04
C MET A 87 5.78 3.78 16.82
N ASN A 88 6.50 3.39 17.87
CA ASN A 88 7.85 2.82 17.75
C ASN A 88 7.82 1.38 17.20
N THR A 89 6.70 0.95 16.63
CA THR A 89 6.43 -0.44 16.23
C THR A 89 5.70 -0.48 14.90
N TYR A 90 5.91 -1.56 14.16
CA TYR A 90 5.20 -1.84 12.92
C TYR A 90 3.74 -2.16 13.18
N SER A 91 2.86 -1.70 12.29
CA SER A 91 1.47 -2.13 12.29
C SER A 91 1.08 -2.65 10.92
N PHE A 92 0.21 -3.66 10.93
CA PHE A 92 -0.54 -4.09 9.75
C PHE A 92 -1.80 -3.23 9.54
N PHE A 93 -2.18 -2.48 10.57
CA PHE A 93 -3.39 -1.68 10.62
C PHE A 93 -3.04 -0.21 10.81
N TYR A 94 -3.73 0.66 10.10
CA TYR A 94 -3.64 2.09 10.30
C TYR A 94 -5.03 2.70 10.09
N ASP A 95 -5.58 3.37 11.10
CA ASP A 95 -6.97 3.88 11.13
C ASP A 95 -8.01 2.85 10.68
N ASP A 96 -7.88 1.63 11.20
CA ASP A 96 -8.62 0.44 10.82
C ASP A 96 -8.57 0.06 9.33
N PHE A 97 -7.54 0.48 8.61
CA PHE A 97 -7.25 -0.01 7.26
C PHE A 97 -6.15 -1.06 7.28
N LEU A 98 -6.36 -2.11 6.48
CA LEU A 98 -5.41 -3.17 6.22
C LEU A 98 -5.03 -3.13 4.74
N PHE A 99 -3.75 -2.91 4.44
CA PHE A 99 -3.24 -2.88 3.07
C PHE A 99 -2.62 -4.24 2.73
N CYS A 100 -2.92 -4.77 1.56
CA CYS A 100 -2.50 -6.11 1.16
C CYS A 100 -2.04 -6.16 -0.29
N THR A 101 -0.98 -6.92 -0.58
CA THR A 101 -0.57 -7.26 -1.96
C THR A 101 -1.01 -8.68 -2.33
N HIS A 102 -0.92 -9.02 -3.62
CA HIS A 102 -1.31 -10.32 -4.16
C HIS A 102 -0.11 -11.24 -4.48
N THR A 103 1.10 -10.81 -4.12
CA THR A 103 2.32 -11.61 -4.27
C THR A 103 3.31 -11.29 -3.15
N LYS A 104 4.15 -12.28 -2.83
CA LYS A 104 5.40 -12.11 -2.06
C LYS A 104 6.61 -11.87 -2.96
N PHE A 105 6.50 -12.20 -4.25
CA PHE A 105 7.58 -12.19 -5.22
C PHE A 105 7.32 -11.11 -6.27
N PHE A 106 8.27 -10.20 -6.40
CA PHE A 106 8.21 -9.10 -7.35
C PHE A 106 9.37 -9.26 -8.33
N GLY A 107 9.05 -9.20 -9.62
CA GLY A 107 10.06 -9.19 -10.67
C GLY A 107 10.70 -7.82 -10.79
N ASN A 108 11.91 -7.75 -11.35
CA ASN A 108 12.48 -6.47 -11.76
C ASN A 108 11.52 -5.77 -12.75
N ASN A 109 11.48 -4.44 -12.69
CA ASN A 109 10.56 -3.59 -13.44
C ASN A 109 9.08 -3.78 -13.08
N SER A 110 8.78 -4.29 -11.87
CA SER A 110 7.44 -4.20 -11.31
C SER A 110 7.16 -2.77 -10.84
N PRO A 111 5.95 -2.23 -11.01
CA PRO A 111 5.65 -0.88 -10.55
C PRO A 111 5.75 -0.79 -9.03
N VAL A 112 6.27 0.32 -8.54
CA VAL A 112 6.35 0.63 -7.11
C VAL A 112 5.47 1.84 -6.83
N LEU A 113 4.53 1.67 -5.92
CA LEU A 113 3.79 2.77 -5.33
C LEU A 113 4.49 3.16 -4.03
N GLU A 114 4.51 4.45 -3.75
CA GLU A 114 5.00 4.98 -2.47
C GLU A 114 3.79 5.39 -1.65
N ILE A 115 3.75 4.98 -0.38
CA ILE A 115 2.70 5.37 0.58
C ILE A 115 3.33 6.10 1.76
N ARG A 116 2.63 7.10 2.28
CA ARG A 116 2.90 7.67 3.60
C ARG A 116 1.60 7.86 4.37
N LEU A 117 1.67 7.72 5.69
CA LEU A 117 0.52 7.75 6.59
C LEU A 117 0.57 9.02 7.44
N LYS A 118 -0.58 9.56 7.84
CA LYS A 118 -0.68 10.78 8.64
C LYS A 118 -0.95 10.45 10.11
N SER A 119 -0.19 10.90 11.09
CA SER A 119 -0.61 10.70 12.49
C SER A 119 -1.89 11.50 12.80
N SER A 120 -2.55 11.12 13.89
CA SER A 120 -3.66 11.88 14.47
C SER A 120 -3.30 13.32 14.83
N ASP A 121 -2.01 13.61 15.07
CA ASP A 121 -1.48 14.96 15.30
C ASP A 121 -1.17 15.73 14.00
N GLY A 122 -1.40 15.12 12.83
CA GLY A 122 -1.28 15.73 11.52
C GLY A 122 0.08 15.56 10.82
N ARG A 123 1.09 14.97 11.46
CA ARG A 123 2.42 14.74 10.86
C ARG A 123 2.44 13.58 9.87
N TRP A 124 3.25 13.65 8.82
CA TRP A 124 3.39 12.54 7.88
C TRP A 124 4.53 11.59 8.23
N SER A 125 4.34 10.29 7.93
CA SER A 125 5.42 9.30 7.96
C SER A 125 6.43 9.53 6.84
N ASP A 126 7.62 8.94 6.99
CA ASP A 126 8.49 8.69 5.84
C ASP A 126 7.72 7.91 4.75
N TRP A 127 8.08 8.14 3.49
CA TRP A 127 7.56 7.36 2.37
C TRP A 127 8.06 5.92 2.44
N GLN A 128 7.13 4.99 2.22
CA GLN A 128 7.34 3.55 2.27
C GLN A 128 6.90 2.92 0.95
N ALA A 129 7.66 1.94 0.45
CA ALA A 129 7.38 1.28 -0.82
C ALA A 129 6.30 0.19 -0.68
N ILE A 130 5.33 0.20 -1.60
CA ILE A 130 4.42 -0.91 -1.91
C ILE A 130 4.78 -1.38 -3.31
N VAL A 131 5.42 -2.55 -3.40
CA VAL A 131 5.75 -3.14 -4.69
C VAL A 131 4.52 -3.86 -5.22
N SER A 132 4.09 -3.50 -6.42
CA SER A 132 3.00 -4.18 -7.14
C SER A 132 3.52 -5.45 -7.82
N SER A 133 2.64 -6.43 -8.02
CA SER A 133 2.96 -7.62 -8.80
C SER A 133 2.74 -7.37 -10.28
N ARG A 134 3.75 -7.59 -11.12
CA ARG A 134 3.57 -7.65 -12.58
C ARG A 134 3.34 -9.08 -13.10
N ILE A 135 3.48 -10.10 -12.25
CA ILE A 135 3.69 -11.49 -12.65
C ILE A 135 2.39 -12.32 -12.65
N VAL A 136 1.32 -11.86 -11.99
CA VAL A 136 0.08 -12.64 -11.94
C VAL A 136 -0.80 -12.22 -13.11
N VAL A 137 -0.92 -13.11 -14.09
CA VAL A 137 -1.60 -12.91 -15.38
C VAL A 137 -3.09 -12.55 -15.24
N ASP A 138 -3.67 -12.71 -14.04
CA ASP A 138 -5.11 -12.55 -13.79
C ASP A 138 -5.47 -11.52 -12.69
N VAL A 139 -4.51 -10.73 -12.19
CA VAL A 139 -4.79 -9.70 -11.17
C VAL A 139 -4.63 -8.30 -11.76
N ASP A 140 -5.78 -7.66 -12.00
CA ASP A 140 -5.87 -6.36 -12.66
C ASP A 140 -5.58 -5.15 -11.74
N TRP A 141 -5.08 -5.34 -10.51
CA TRP A 141 -4.84 -4.26 -9.56
C TRP A 141 -3.58 -4.48 -8.72
N ASP A 142 -2.99 -3.39 -8.24
CA ASP A 142 -1.65 -3.41 -7.62
C ASP A 142 -1.69 -3.89 -6.18
N PHE A 143 -2.67 -3.43 -5.40
CA PHE A 143 -2.89 -3.85 -4.02
C PHE A 143 -4.34 -3.58 -3.59
N SER A 144 -4.72 -4.17 -2.46
CA SER A 144 -6.06 -4.10 -1.89
C SER A 144 -6.04 -3.41 -0.53
N ILE A 145 -7.05 -2.59 -0.26
CA ILE A 145 -7.32 -2.02 1.05
C ILE A 145 -8.61 -2.61 1.60
N PHE A 146 -8.57 -3.04 2.86
CA PHE A 146 -9.72 -3.50 3.60
C PHE A 146 -9.98 -2.59 4.79
N LYS A 147 -11.23 -2.23 5.04
CA LYS A 147 -11.64 -1.61 6.31
C LYS A 147 -11.91 -2.71 7.33
N VAL A 148 -11.36 -2.56 8.52
CA VAL A 148 -11.57 -3.47 9.65
C VAL A 148 -12.30 -2.78 10.80
N VAL A 149 -12.85 -3.57 11.71
CA VAL A 149 -13.46 -3.12 12.96
C VAL A 149 -12.94 -4.02 14.07
N SER A 150 -12.54 -3.43 15.20
CA SER A 150 -12.18 -4.20 16.39
C SER A 150 -13.43 -4.51 17.23
N TYR A 151 -13.57 -5.76 17.65
CA TYR A 151 -14.64 -6.17 18.57
C TYR A 151 -14.14 -7.31 19.45
N ASN A 152 -14.27 -7.19 20.77
CA ASN A 152 -13.85 -8.21 21.74
C ASN A 152 -12.41 -8.75 21.52
N LYS A 153 -11.47 -7.88 21.14
CA LYS A 153 -10.05 -8.19 20.81
C LYS A 153 -9.78 -8.88 19.48
N ASP A 154 -10.82 -9.16 18.69
CA ASP A 154 -10.73 -9.68 17.33
C ASP A 154 -10.93 -8.55 16.30
N PHE A 155 -10.40 -8.72 15.08
CA PHE A 155 -10.57 -7.77 13.96
C PHE A 155 -11.46 -8.37 12.88
N TYR A 156 -12.43 -7.59 12.40
CA TYR A 156 -13.47 -8.01 11.49
C TYR A 156 -13.43 -7.15 10.22
N LEU A 157 -13.58 -7.73 9.03
CA LEU A 157 -13.75 -6.92 7.82
C LEU A 157 -15.10 -6.20 7.87
N LYS A 158 -15.11 -4.90 7.54
CA LYS A 158 -16.33 -4.09 7.50
C LYS A 158 -17.01 -4.26 6.14
N SER A 159 -18.30 -4.60 6.17
CA SER A 159 -19.17 -4.74 4.99
C SER A 159 -20.58 -4.17 5.25
N PRO A 160 -21.20 -3.48 4.29
CA PRO A 160 -20.57 -2.89 3.09
C PRO A 160 -19.69 -1.67 3.45
N LEU A 161 -18.80 -1.27 2.55
CA LEU A 161 -18.03 -0.04 2.67
C LEU A 161 -18.94 1.18 2.46
N SER A 162 -18.88 2.17 3.36
CA SER A 162 -19.61 3.43 3.20
C SER A 162 -18.84 4.42 2.34
N SER A 163 -19.53 5.40 1.74
CA SER A 163 -18.90 6.53 1.03
C SER A 163 -17.93 7.32 1.92
N GLU A 164 -18.24 7.42 3.22
CA GLU A 164 -17.36 8.00 4.24
C GLU A 164 -16.03 7.22 4.36
N THR A 165 -16.08 5.90 4.19
CA THR A 165 -14.87 5.06 4.25
C THR A 165 -13.89 5.46 3.15
N ILE A 166 -14.38 5.73 1.94
CA ILE A 166 -13.55 6.23 0.84
C ILE A 166 -13.01 7.63 1.14
N SER A 167 -13.87 8.52 1.64
CA SER A 167 -13.46 9.89 1.98
C SER A 167 -12.35 9.92 3.03
N SER A 168 -12.37 8.99 3.99
CA SER A 168 -11.33 8.86 5.02
C SER A 168 -9.99 8.31 4.49
N LEU A 169 -9.98 7.56 3.38
CA LEU A 169 -8.73 7.09 2.77
C LEU A 169 -7.83 8.29 2.40
N ASN A 170 -8.41 9.27 1.70
CA ASN A 170 -7.69 10.43 1.20
C ASN A 170 -7.29 11.45 2.29
N GLN A 171 -7.79 11.30 3.51
CA GLN A 171 -7.44 12.16 4.64
C GLN A 171 -6.24 11.64 5.42
N ASN A 172 -6.04 10.31 5.41
CA ASN A 172 -5.16 9.63 6.36
C ASN A 172 -3.92 9.04 5.70
N PHE A 173 -3.90 8.87 4.39
CA PHE A 173 -2.68 8.51 3.68
C PHE A 173 -2.55 9.20 2.32
N ASP A 174 -1.31 9.33 1.87
CA ASP A 174 -0.97 9.71 0.50
C ASP A 174 -0.36 8.51 -0.20
N ILE A 175 -0.70 8.34 -1.48
CA ILE A 175 -0.07 7.36 -2.35
C ILE A 175 0.31 8.02 -3.67
N ARG A 176 1.47 7.65 -4.21
CA ARG A 176 1.95 8.11 -5.52
C ARG A 176 2.71 7.02 -6.25
N PHE A 177 2.88 7.20 -7.56
CA PHE A 177 3.79 6.35 -8.33
C PHE A 177 5.24 6.71 -7.99
N GLY A 178 6.03 5.70 -7.62
CA GLY A 178 7.44 5.88 -7.28
C GLY A 178 8.39 5.61 -8.43
N GLY A 179 8.03 4.67 -9.31
CA GLY A 179 8.89 4.15 -10.37
C GLY A 179 8.86 2.62 -10.41
N SER A 180 10.02 2.02 -10.70
CA SER A 180 10.15 0.58 -10.92
C SER A 180 11.01 -0.10 -9.86
N PHE A 181 10.62 -1.32 -9.48
CA PHE A 181 11.37 -2.16 -8.57
C PHE A 181 12.60 -2.76 -9.25
N TYR A 182 13.74 -2.71 -8.58
CA TYR A 182 14.96 -3.40 -8.98
C TYR A 182 15.59 -4.15 -7.80
N GLY A 183 15.70 -5.46 -7.91
CA GLY A 183 16.43 -6.33 -6.99
C GLY A 183 17.76 -6.77 -7.61
N ASN A 184 18.81 -6.83 -6.79
CA ASN A 184 20.09 -7.40 -7.19
C ASN A 184 20.33 -8.80 -6.57
N ASN A 185 21.39 -9.47 -7.03
CA ASN A 185 21.75 -10.82 -6.58
C ASN A 185 22.17 -10.89 -5.09
N LEU A 186 22.43 -9.75 -4.46
CA LEU A 186 22.75 -9.63 -3.03
C LEU A 186 21.49 -9.46 -2.17
N GLY A 187 20.29 -9.52 -2.78
CA GLY A 187 19.02 -9.34 -2.08
C GLY A 187 18.71 -7.90 -1.71
N GLN A 188 19.49 -6.93 -2.19
CA GLN A 188 19.19 -5.51 -2.01
C GLN A 188 18.06 -5.11 -2.96
N ARG A 189 17.22 -4.19 -2.48
CA ARG A 189 16.01 -3.75 -3.16
C ARG A 189 16.10 -2.26 -3.41
N TYR A 190 15.74 -1.85 -4.61
CA TYR A 190 15.84 -0.49 -5.07
C TYR A 190 14.55 -0.06 -5.76
N LEU A 191 14.25 1.22 -5.61
CA LEU A 191 13.31 1.98 -6.41
C LEU A 191 14.11 2.74 -7.47
N ARG A 192 13.86 2.47 -8.74
CA ARG A 192 14.39 3.23 -9.87
C ARG A 192 13.33 4.19 -10.38
N THR A 193 13.60 5.49 -10.32
CA THR A 193 12.70 6.52 -10.84
C THR A 193 12.84 6.66 -12.36
N GLU A 194 11.93 7.43 -12.97
CA GLU A 194 11.99 7.74 -14.41
C GLU A 194 13.26 8.50 -14.80
N GLU A 195 13.78 9.34 -13.91
CA GLU A 195 15.05 10.06 -14.06
C GLU A 195 16.31 9.19 -13.85
N ASP A 196 16.17 7.87 -13.90
CA ASP A 196 17.24 6.89 -13.66
C ASP A 196 17.95 7.02 -12.28
N THR A 197 17.29 7.66 -11.32
CA THR A 197 17.79 7.76 -9.95
C THR A 197 17.35 6.53 -9.16
N SER A 198 18.27 5.96 -8.37
CA SER A 198 18.01 4.75 -7.59
C SER A 198 18.03 5.03 -6.09
N TYR A 199 16.94 4.72 -5.41
CA TYR A 199 16.81 4.78 -3.95
C TYR A 199 16.71 3.37 -3.38
N LYS A 200 17.23 3.16 -2.17
CA LYS A 200 17.19 1.85 -1.52
C LYS A 200 15.85 1.68 -0.81
N ILE A 201 15.25 0.50 -0.95
CA ILE A 201 14.08 0.09 -0.19
C ILE A 201 14.58 -0.74 0.99
N GLU A 202 14.45 -0.21 2.21
CA GLU A 202 14.87 -0.93 3.40
C GLU A 202 13.99 -2.20 3.57
N PRO A 203 14.56 -3.41 3.65
CA PRO A 203 13.76 -4.64 3.56
C PRO A 203 12.68 -4.85 4.64
N ARG A 204 12.82 -4.24 5.82
CA ARG A 204 11.91 -4.44 6.97
C ARG A 204 10.80 -3.38 7.04
N THR A 205 11.19 -2.12 6.99
CA THR A 205 10.38 -0.90 7.07
C THR A 205 9.82 -0.47 5.73
N ARG A 206 10.46 -0.90 4.63
CA ARG A 206 10.19 -0.44 3.26
C ARG A 206 10.38 1.04 3.05
N ARG A 207 10.98 1.72 4.02
CA ARG A 207 11.36 3.11 3.88
C ARG A 207 12.26 3.27 2.67
N ILE A 208 12.03 4.35 1.94
CA ILE A 208 12.86 4.75 0.81
C ILE A 208 14.04 5.55 1.36
N GLU A 209 15.25 5.04 1.18
CA GLU A 209 16.49 5.59 1.71
C GLU A 209 17.37 6.13 0.58
N PHE A 210 18.00 7.27 0.83
CA PHE A 210 19.05 7.79 -0.03
C PHE A 210 20.21 6.80 -0.13
N VAL A 211 20.69 6.57 -1.35
CA VAL A 211 21.88 5.77 -1.61
C VAL A 211 23.03 6.69 -1.93
N TYR A 212 24.01 6.71 -1.04
CA TYR A 212 25.25 7.41 -1.29
C TYR A 212 25.98 6.79 -2.50
N ASN A 213 26.27 7.61 -3.51
CA ASN A 213 27.10 7.21 -4.66
C ASN A 213 28.60 7.46 -4.35
N PRO A 214 29.38 6.44 -3.98
CA PRO A 214 30.79 6.64 -3.64
C PRO A 214 31.66 6.99 -4.86
N CYS A 215 31.19 6.69 -6.08
CA CYS A 215 31.94 6.89 -7.32
C CYS A 215 31.72 8.28 -7.94
N GLY A 216 30.66 8.99 -7.57
CA GLY A 216 30.38 10.36 -8.06
C GLY A 216 31.33 11.39 -7.45
N SER A 217 31.46 12.57 -8.07
CA SER A 217 32.20 13.69 -7.46
C SER A 217 31.48 14.19 -6.20
N PHE A 218 32.15 15.02 -5.38
CA PHE A 218 31.48 15.66 -4.23
C PHE A 218 30.25 16.47 -4.66
N LEU A 219 30.35 17.19 -5.79
CA LEU A 219 29.24 18.00 -6.31
C LEU A 219 28.06 17.12 -6.77
N ASP A 220 28.35 15.99 -7.42
CA ASP A 220 27.29 15.05 -7.84
C ASP A 220 26.58 14.48 -6.61
N ARG A 221 27.33 14.11 -5.57
CA ARG A 221 26.75 13.58 -4.32
C ARG A 221 25.85 14.60 -3.61
N VAL A 222 26.23 15.88 -3.61
CA VAL A 222 25.41 16.95 -3.04
C VAL A 222 24.14 17.17 -3.88
N ALA A 223 24.26 17.11 -5.20
CA ALA A 223 23.11 17.24 -6.10
C ALA A 223 22.12 16.07 -5.92
N ASP A 224 22.61 14.84 -5.82
CA ASP A 224 21.79 13.66 -5.58
C ASP A 224 21.06 13.73 -4.22
N LEU A 225 21.75 14.21 -3.17
CA LEU A 225 21.12 14.41 -1.86
C LEU A 225 20.00 15.45 -1.94
N LYS A 226 20.25 16.60 -2.58
CA LYS A 226 19.22 17.64 -2.76
C LYS A 226 17.99 17.11 -3.50
N LYS A 227 18.19 16.35 -4.58
CA LYS A 227 17.08 15.70 -5.32
C LYS A 227 16.28 14.75 -4.42
N TYR A 228 16.95 13.99 -3.57
CA TYR A 228 16.27 13.13 -2.60
C TYR A 228 15.44 13.95 -1.60
N GLU A 229 16.02 15.01 -1.04
CA GLU A 229 15.33 15.90 -0.10
C GLU A 229 14.11 16.56 -0.76
N GLU A 230 14.25 17.13 -1.95
CA GLU A 230 13.16 17.75 -2.72
C GLU A 230 12.01 16.75 -3.01
N ARG A 231 12.34 15.47 -3.25
CA ARG A 231 11.35 14.44 -3.57
C ARG A 231 10.63 13.88 -2.33
N TYR A 232 11.33 13.72 -1.22
CA TYR A 232 10.84 12.96 -0.06
C TYR A 232 10.56 13.81 1.17
N PHE A 233 11.13 15.01 1.25
CA PHE A 233 10.91 15.94 2.33
C PHE A 233 10.03 17.07 1.81
N LYS A 234 8.94 17.33 2.53
CA LYS A 234 8.21 18.59 2.42
C LYS A 234 8.52 19.36 3.69
N TYR A 235 8.68 20.66 3.54
CA TYR A 235 8.88 21.58 4.64
C TYR A 235 7.71 22.56 4.67
N ASP A 236 7.27 22.94 5.86
CA ASP A 236 6.37 24.09 6.01
C ASP A 236 7.12 25.41 5.84
N GLU A 237 6.42 26.53 5.99
CA GLU A 237 6.98 27.88 5.86
C GLU A 237 8.04 28.19 6.94
N GLU A 238 8.15 27.37 7.99
CA GLU A 238 9.11 27.51 9.09
C GLU A 238 10.31 26.53 8.97
N ASP A 239 10.48 25.91 7.80
CA ASP A 239 11.48 24.86 7.52
C ASP A 239 11.33 23.60 8.41
N ASN A 240 10.16 23.37 9.01
CA ASN A 240 9.89 22.11 9.70
C ASN A 240 9.44 21.06 8.69
N ARG A 241 9.96 19.84 8.81
CA ARG A 241 9.56 18.72 7.96
C ARG A 241 8.10 18.34 8.22
N ILE A 242 7.28 18.34 7.17
CA ILE A 242 5.84 18.01 7.19
C ILE A 242 5.47 16.69 6.52
#